data_AF-A0A349QPM3-F1
#
_entry.id   AF-A0A349QPM3-F1
#
_cell.length_a   1.000
_cell.length_b   1.000
_cell.length_c   1.000
_cell.angle_alpha   90.00
_cell.angle_beta   90.00
_cell.angle_gamma   90.00
#
_symmetry.space_group_name_H-M   'P 1'
#
loop_
_entity.id
_entity.type
_entity.pdbx_description
1 polymer ?
#
loop_
_entity_poly.entity_id
_entity_poly.type
_entity_poly.pdbx_seq_one_letter_code
_entity_poly.pdbx_strand_id
1 'polypeptide(L)'
;MMDKICKKLTVKGKEIFGRKRSSYSVFISIVASLYCTLSLATGFLINGNPLLEAKSFECIVYFVLFFLLFYYCINNSDKRKWSISFVFGNFLSICIYIGAEFTNYQTVLPVNTGLIVNYLALLMIIVCIFNIGFKAIDYIYCEHSDYKKNCIMCDERKLFIGFFCAIFIMWIPAFLAVFPGIYSYDASLQVLQVFGHQGIDSHHPVVHTLILNGCLYLGKALFNNYNYGVAIYSLAQSMSLAAVFSYACVNMVKYNVPQIIVIFSYIFFAFNPLNQIWAFVTTKDIFFTVFFILCLIYSIQMVLEENFFYNKKKVVLFCVSAVLMCLFRNQGIYVFALFTLFAVILYKKNRKNFFVCFVIVFCTIKLIGGIFGLVLGVEKGSIREALSVPIQQLARVYTINEKYYSDEDLETLYQTIPKENWEQYIPEISDPVKGGFNDQYFAKHKGEFIKLWIKTGIDNPITYIESFLYGAYGYWYVDSSPRWMTYIWFDGFFMEPQYNILNITRSSKLKGYEEYLRNISYNLSYEKIPILSVVLNQGFPFWVFLFVSAHCIYKRKYLLCLGLIFIIGLWGTILLGPCICVRYAYPLIASIPIMLAIAFIDKREDKNF
;
A
#
# COMPACT_ATOMS: atom_id res chain seq x y z
N MET A 1 -28.33 7.26 -13.75
CA MET A 1 -27.54 7.78 -14.90
C MET A 1 -26.57 6.74 -15.42
N MET A 2 -26.10 5.75 -14.64
CA MET A 2 -25.45 4.58 -15.24
C MET A 2 -26.40 3.86 -16.20
N ASP A 3 -27.68 3.64 -15.86
CA ASP A 3 -28.68 3.16 -16.84
C ASP A 3 -28.88 4.09 -18.05
N LYS A 4 -28.77 5.41 -17.85
CA LYS A 4 -28.79 6.39 -18.97
C LYS A 4 -27.50 6.33 -19.79
N ILE A 5 -26.36 6.02 -19.18
CA ILE A 5 -25.06 5.80 -19.83
C ILE A 5 -25.10 4.48 -20.58
N CYS A 6 -25.64 3.40 -20.01
CA CYS A 6 -25.83 2.12 -20.68
C CYS A 6 -26.77 2.27 -21.86
N LYS A 7 -27.89 3.00 -21.71
CA LYS A 7 -28.75 3.41 -22.85
C LYS A 7 -28.00 4.27 -23.87
N LYS A 8 -27.12 5.18 -23.45
CA LYS A 8 -26.33 6.02 -24.36
C LYS A 8 -25.17 5.26 -25.02
N LEU A 9 -24.61 4.24 -24.39
CA LEU A 9 -23.56 3.36 -24.92
C LEU A 9 -24.15 2.33 -25.89
N THR A 10 -25.32 1.76 -25.60
CA THR A 10 -26.07 0.91 -26.54
C THR A 10 -26.57 1.69 -27.75
N VAL A 11 -27.09 2.91 -27.56
CA VAL A 11 -27.48 3.80 -28.67
C VAL A 11 -26.26 4.30 -29.46
N LYS A 12 -25.17 4.71 -28.79
CA LYS A 12 -23.94 5.10 -29.49
C LYS A 12 -23.23 3.93 -30.17
N GLY A 13 -23.35 2.70 -29.68
CA GLY A 13 -22.86 1.51 -30.38
C GLY A 13 -23.36 1.43 -31.82
N LYS A 14 -24.59 1.91 -32.07
CA LYS A 14 -25.19 2.04 -33.41
C LYS A 14 -24.81 3.34 -34.15
N GLU A 15 -24.39 4.41 -33.45
CA GLU A 15 -23.97 5.70 -34.04
C GLU A 15 -22.43 5.86 -34.24
N ILE A 16 -21.60 4.90 -33.82
CA ILE A 16 -20.12 5.00 -33.91
C ILE A 16 -19.60 5.20 -35.35
N PHE A 17 -20.42 4.92 -36.37
CA PHE A 17 -20.11 5.19 -37.78
C PHE A 17 -20.60 6.55 -38.31
N GLY A 18 -21.27 7.39 -37.50
CA GLY A 18 -22.00 8.58 -38.01
C GLY A 18 -21.48 9.98 -37.64
N ARG A 19 -20.47 10.13 -36.77
CA ARG A 19 -19.93 11.48 -36.47
C ARG A 19 -18.93 11.91 -37.54
N LYS A 20 -19.18 13.04 -38.22
CA LYS A 20 -18.22 13.75 -39.10
C LYS A 20 -16.88 13.87 -38.37
N ARG A 21 -15.92 13.01 -38.74
CA ARG A 21 -14.55 12.99 -38.23
C ARG A 21 -13.84 14.23 -38.77
N SER A 22 -13.47 15.18 -37.91
CA SER A 22 -12.79 16.39 -38.38
C SER A 22 -11.31 16.09 -38.68
N SER A 23 -10.80 16.61 -39.80
CA SER A 23 -9.39 16.48 -40.19
C SER A 23 -8.42 16.95 -39.09
N TYR A 24 -8.87 17.89 -38.24
CA TYR A 24 -8.12 18.36 -37.07
C TYR A 24 -7.81 17.27 -36.04
N SER A 25 -8.75 16.35 -35.78
CA SER A 25 -8.53 15.26 -34.81
C SER A 25 -7.44 14.29 -35.26
N VAL A 26 -7.38 14.02 -36.56
CA VAL A 26 -6.35 13.18 -37.18
C VAL A 26 -5.00 13.87 -37.07
N PHE A 27 -4.93 15.15 -37.47
CA PHE A 27 -3.69 15.92 -37.43
C PHE A 27 -3.09 16.01 -36.02
N ILE A 28 -3.89 16.39 -35.01
CA ILE A 28 -3.44 16.47 -33.61
C ILE A 28 -2.93 15.10 -33.13
N SER A 29 -3.62 14.01 -33.49
CA SER A 29 -3.20 12.66 -33.10
C SER A 29 -1.87 12.27 -33.73
N ILE A 30 -1.63 12.60 -35.01
CA ILE A 30 -0.35 12.36 -35.67
C ILE A 30 0.77 13.11 -34.98
N VAL A 31 0.59 14.41 -34.72
CA VAL A 31 1.60 15.26 -34.06
C VAL A 31 1.89 14.75 -32.64
N ALA A 32 0.86 14.43 -31.87
CA ALA A 32 0.99 13.88 -30.52
C ALA A 32 1.74 12.54 -30.50
N SER A 33 1.44 11.65 -31.44
CA SER A 33 2.13 10.37 -31.57
C SER A 33 3.58 10.52 -31.99
N LEU A 34 3.87 11.38 -32.97
CA LEU A 34 5.25 11.67 -33.37
C LEU A 34 6.04 12.20 -32.19
N TYR A 35 5.49 13.17 -31.45
CA TYR A 35 6.11 13.72 -30.26
C TYR A 35 6.41 12.65 -29.21
N CYS A 36 5.43 11.81 -28.85
CA CYS A 36 5.62 10.78 -27.83
C CYS A 36 6.63 9.71 -28.25
N THR A 37 6.56 9.22 -29.49
CA THR A 37 7.51 8.23 -30.01
C THR A 37 8.93 8.79 -30.04
N LEU A 38 9.12 10.03 -30.52
CA LEU A 38 10.43 10.67 -30.55
C LEU A 38 10.97 10.92 -29.15
N SER A 39 10.14 11.43 -28.24
CA SER A 39 10.54 11.72 -26.85
C SER A 39 11.09 10.45 -26.18
N LEU A 40 10.30 9.37 -26.19
CA LEU A 40 10.68 8.09 -25.58
C LEU A 40 11.91 7.44 -26.23
N ALA A 41 12.28 7.85 -27.45
CA ALA A 41 13.48 7.40 -28.14
C ALA A 41 14.75 8.23 -27.84
N THR A 42 14.63 9.37 -27.13
CA THR A 42 15.77 10.27 -26.85
C THR A 42 16.52 9.99 -25.55
N GLY A 43 16.06 9.05 -24.71
CA GLY A 43 16.73 8.68 -23.45
C GLY A 43 16.16 9.41 -22.24
N PHE A 44 16.23 8.83 -21.03
CA PHE A 44 16.16 9.43 -19.67
C PHE A 44 15.22 8.73 -18.66
N LEU A 45 14.32 7.83 -19.07
CA LEU A 45 13.32 7.28 -18.13
C LEU A 45 13.78 6.01 -17.40
N ILE A 46 14.56 5.13 -18.04
CA ILE A 46 14.95 3.84 -17.45
C ILE A 46 16.47 3.70 -17.47
N ASN A 47 17.12 3.79 -16.31
CA ASN A 47 18.58 3.62 -16.18
C ASN A 47 19.39 4.52 -17.13
N GLY A 48 18.90 5.73 -17.40
CA GLY A 48 19.50 6.66 -18.36
C GLY A 48 19.36 6.27 -19.85
N ASN A 49 18.70 5.16 -20.18
CA ASN A 49 18.49 4.68 -21.55
C ASN A 49 17.15 5.14 -22.14
N PRO A 50 17.02 5.19 -23.48
CA PRO A 50 15.75 5.39 -24.14
C PRO A 50 14.83 4.18 -23.91
N LEU A 51 13.53 4.45 -23.82
CA LEU A 51 12.53 3.38 -23.73
C LEU A 51 12.34 2.69 -25.09
N LEU A 52 12.56 3.43 -26.19
CA LEU A 52 12.50 2.93 -27.55
C LEU A 52 13.85 3.15 -28.25
N GLU A 53 14.45 2.11 -28.80
CA GLU A 53 15.62 2.32 -29.64
C GLU A 53 15.21 3.06 -30.93
N ALA A 54 15.81 4.22 -31.21
CA ALA A 54 15.41 5.07 -32.34
C ALA A 54 15.49 4.37 -33.71
N LYS A 55 16.39 3.38 -33.87
CA LYS A 55 16.57 2.58 -35.09
C LYS A 55 15.83 1.23 -35.02
N SER A 56 14.70 1.16 -34.31
CA SER A 56 13.91 -0.06 -34.18
C SER A 56 12.59 0.01 -34.96
N PHE A 57 12.11 -1.15 -35.41
CA PHE A 57 10.74 -1.29 -35.92
C PHE A 57 9.69 -0.98 -34.84
N GLU A 58 10.05 -1.10 -33.56
CA GLU A 58 9.18 -0.82 -32.42
C GLU A 58 8.67 0.63 -32.45
N CYS A 59 9.49 1.60 -32.86
CA CYS A 59 9.07 2.99 -33.02
C CYS A 59 7.84 3.14 -33.92
N ILE A 60 7.73 2.36 -35.00
CA ILE A 60 6.58 2.37 -35.91
C ILE A 60 5.34 1.80 -35.19
N VAL A 61 5.51 0.69 -34.46
CA VAL A 61 4.43 0.05 -33.70
C VAL A 61 3.89 1.00 -32.63
N TYR A 62 4.77 1.60 -31.82
CA TYR A 62 4.38 2.56 -30.79
C TYR A 62 3.75 3.82 -31.38
N PHE A 63 4.25 4.33 -32.50
CA PHE A 63 3.61 5.45 -33.20
C PHE A 63 2.15 5.13 -33.58
N VAL A 64 1.90 3.95 -34.15
CA VAL A 64 0.54 3.51 -34.52
C VAL A 64 -0.33 3.33 -33.27
N LEU A 65 0.19 2.70 -32.21
CA LEU A 65 -0.53 2.52 -30.95
C LEU A 65 -0.91 3.87 -30.31
N PHE A 66 0.04 4.81 -30.23
CA PHE A 66 -0.22 6.16 -29.75
C PHE A 66 -1.21 6.91 -30.63
N PHE A 67 -1.16 6.72 -31.96
CA PHE A 67 -2.11 7.35 -32.88
C PHE A 67 -3.52 6.87 -32.59
N LEU A 68 -3.72 5.55 -32.48
CA LEU A 68 -5.01 4.96 -32.13
C LEU A 68 -5.49 5.44 -30.74
N LEU A 69 -4.59 5.51 -29.76
CA LEU A 69 -4.86 5.98 -28.40
C LEU A 69 -5.34 7.44 -28.39
N PHE A 70 -4.57 8.36 -28.99
CA PHE A 70 -4.88 9.79 -29.02
C PHE A 70 -6.13 10.06 -29.85
N TYR A 71 -6.23 9.45 -31.04
CA TYR A 71 -7.38 9.60 -31.91
C TYR A 71 -8.67 9.16 -31.23
N TYR A 72 -8.63 8.04 -30.52
CA TYR A 72 -9.76 7.57 -29.75
C TYR A 72 -10.13 8.56 -28.63
N CYS A 73 -9.16 8.98 -27.83
CA CYS A 73 -9.40 9.84 -26.66
C CYS A 73 -9.96 11.21 -27.05
N ILE A 74 -9.41 11.84 -28.10
CA ILE A 74 -9.87 13.15 -28.61
C ILE A 74 -11.34 13.09 -29.04
N ASN A 75 -11.75 12.00 -29.69
CA ASN A 75 -13.10 11.87 -30.24
C ASN A 75 -14.15 11.35 -29.24
N ASN A 76 -13.72 10.73 -28.13
CA ASN A 76 -14.61 10.01 -27.21
C ASN A 76 -14.64 10.51 -25.76
N SER A 77 -13.92 11.58 -25.43
CA SER A 77 -13.81 12.08 -24.06
C SER A 77 -14.46 13.45 -23.91
N ASP A 78 -15.18 13.66 -22.81
CA ASP A 78 -15.76 14.95 -22.46
C ASP A 78 -14.77 15.83 -21.68
N LYS A 79 -15.10 17.12 -21.52
CA LYS A 79 -14.23 18.10 -20.85
C LYS A 79 -13.90 17.69 -19.40
N ARG A 80 -14.88 17.16 -18.65
CA ARG A 80 -14.67 16.77 -17.25
C ARG A 80 -13.72 15.58 -17.16
N LYS A 81 -13.91 14.62 -18.05
CA LYS A 81 -13.05 13.43 -18.16
C LYS A 81 -11.60 13.84 -18.45
N TRP A 82 -11.39 14.73 -19.41
CA TRP A 82 -10.07 15.30 -19.69
C TRP A 82 -9.46 16.02 -18.48
N SER A 83 -10.20 16.92 -17.83
CA SER A 83 -9.67 17.66 -16.68
C SER A 83 -9.25 16.75 -15.52
N ILE A 84 -10.06 15.74 -15.20
CA ILE A 84 -9.76 14.84 -14.08
C ILE A 84 -8.60 13.90 -14.44
N SER A 85 -8.60 13.33 -15.64
CA SER A 85 -7.47 12.53 -16.12
C SER A 85 -6.18 13.35 -16.17
N PHE A 86 -6.26 14.64 -16.53
CA PHE A 86 -5.10 15.54 -16.50
C PHE A 86 -4.55 15.73 -15.09
N VAL A 87 -5.39 16.08 -14.10
CA VAL A 87 -4.93 16.29 -12.71
C VAL A 87 -4.26 15.05 -12.12
N PHE A 88 -4.93 13.90 -12.21
CA PHE A 88 -4.39 12.66 -11.62
C PHE A 88 -3.26 12.06 -12.46
N GLY A 89 -3.36 12.16 -13.79
CA GLY A 89 -2.29 11.73 -14.69
C GLY A 89 -1.03 12.55 -14.50
N ASN A 90 -1.15 13.86 -14.31
CA ASN A 90 -0.04 14.76 -14.00
C ASN A 90 0.67 14.39 -12.73
N PHE A 91 -0.08 14.15 -11.65
CA PHE A 91 0.49 13.72 -10.39
C PHE A 91 1.22 12.38 -10.53
N LEU A 92 0.63 11.40 -11.20
CA LEU A 92 1.28 10.10 -11.45
C LEU A 92 2.54 10.24 -12.32
N SER A 93 2.51 11.08 -13.37
CA SER A 93 3.68 11.35 -14.21
C SER A 93 4.83 12.00 -13.43
N ILE A 94 4.53 12.93 -12.50
CA ILE A 94 5.53 13.51 -11.59
C ILE A 94 6.13 12.42 -10.69
N CYS A 95 5.29 11.57 -10.11
CA CYS A 95 5.73 10.46 -9.27
C CYS A 95 6.68 9.50 -10.00
N ILE A 96 6.34 9.12 -11.24
CA ILE A 96 7.17 8.26 -12.08
C ILE A 96 8.49 8.96 -12.42
N TYR A 97 8.42 10.23 -12.81
CA TYR A 97 9.60 11.03 -13.12
C TYR A 97 10.57 11.12 -11.94
N ILE A 98 10.08 11.48 -10.75
CA ILE A 98 10.89 11.57 -9.53
C ILE A 98 11.51 10.21 -9.18
N GLY A 99 10.74 9.12 -9.29
CA GLY A 99 11.25 7.77 -9.03
C GLY A 99 12.37 7.36 -10.01
N ALA A 100 12.23 7.71 -11.28
CA ALA A 100 13.26 7.48 -12.29
C ALA A 100 14.55 8.25 -11.98
N GLU A 101 14.44 9.52 -11.59
CA GLU A 101 15.59 10.36 -11.22
C GLU A 101 16.35 9.79 -10.02
N PHE A 102 15.65 9.40 -8.94
CA PHE A 102 16.31 8.76 -7.79
C PHE A 102 17.01 7.46 -8.15
N THR A 103 16.42 6.67 -9.04
CA THR A 103 17.04 5.42 -9.51
C THR A 103 18.31 5.67 -10.31
N ASN A 104 18.30 6.70 -11.16
CA ASN A 104 19.40 6.96 -12.09
C ASN A 104 20.53 7.77 -11.45
N TYR A 105 20.19 8.70 -10.55
CA TYR A 105 21.10 9.75 -10.09
C TYR A 105 21.14 9.94 -8.57
N GLN A 106 20.32 9.22 -7.79
CA GLN A 106 20.21 9.36 -6.32
C GLN A 106 19.78 10.76 -5.83
N THR A 107 19.38 11.63 -6.76
CA THR A 107 18.97 13.02 -6.56
C THR A 107 18.03 13.40 -7.70
N VAL A 108 17.26 14.47 -7.55
CA VAL A 108 16.46 15.02 -8.65
C VAL A 108 17.31 16.06 -9.36
N LEU A 109 17.71 15.79 -10.61
CA LEU A 109 18.56 16.71 -11.35
C LEU A 109 17.82 18.02 -11.68
N PRO A 110 18.56 19.13 -11.87
CA PRO A 110 17.99 20.36 -12.41
C PRO A 110 17.26 20.10 -13.73
N VAL A 111 16.16 20.81 -13.92
CA VAL A 111 15.28 20.65 -15.10
C VAL A 111 16.08 20.85 -16.39
N ASN A 112 16.21 19.79 -17.20
CA ASN A 112 16.78 19.82 -18.55
C ASN A 112 15.66 19.66 -19.60
N THR A 113 15.89 20.15 -20.81
CA THR A 113 14.98 20.06 -21.96
C THR A 113 14.57 18.62 -22.27
N GLY A 114 15.51 17.66 -22.27
CA GLY A 114 15.19 16.24 -22.48
C GLY A 114 14.25 15.67 -21.40
N LEU A 115 14.42 16.09 -20.15
CA LEU A 115 13.58 15.65 -19.03
C LEU A 115 12.16 16.21 -19.15
N ILE A 116 12.02 17.49 -19.49
CA ILE A 116 10.70 18.10 -19.76
C ILE A 116 9.99 17.36 -20.89
N VAL A 117 10.71 17.05 -21.97
CA VAL A 117 10.15 16.42 -23.15
C VAL A 117 9.57 15.04 -22.82
N ASN A 118 10.33 14.21 -22.11
CA ASN A 118 9.89 12.88 -21.65
C ASN A 118 8.73 12.95 -20.66
N TYR A 119 8.80 13.87 -19.70
CA TYR A 119 7.72 14.08 -18.74
C TYR A 119 6.40 14.43 -19.46
N LEU A 120 6.43 15.34 -20.43
CA LEU A 120 5.24 15.72 -21.20
C LEU A 120 4.71 14.56 -22.04
N ALA A 121 5.59 13.73 -22.63
CA ALA A 121 5.18 12.53 -23.35
C ALA A 121 4.48 11.53 -22.42
N LEU A 122 5.08 11.26 -21.26
CA LEU A 122 4.50 10.40 -20.23
C LEU A 122 3.14 10.93 -19.74
N LEU A 123 3.03 12.24 -19.52
CA LEU A 123 1.78 12.90 -19.17
C LEU A 123 0.70 12.65 -20.20
N MET A 124 0.98 12.88 -21.48
CA MET A 124 0.02 12.67 -22.56
C MET A 124 -0.48 11.21 -22.59
N ILE A 125 0.45 10.26 -22.47
CA ILE A 125 0.14 8.82 -22.49
C ILE A 125 -0.74 8.45 -21.28
N ILE A 126 -0.34 8.82 -20.06
CA ILE A 126 -1.05 8.48 -18.82
C ILE A 126 -2.46 9.09 -18.81
N VAL A 127 -2.61 10.34 -19.24
CA VAL A 127 -3.94 10.98 -19.33
C VAL A 127 -4.86 10.20 -20.26
N CYS A 128 -4.34 9.71 -21.39
CA CYS A 128 -5.10 8.87 -22.30
C CYS A 128 -5.41 7.48 -21.72
N ILE A 129 -4.48 6.85 -20.99
CA ILE A 129 -4.71 5.59 -20.27
C ILE A 129 -5.86 5.76 -19.26
N PHE A 130 -5.87 6.83 -18.46
CA PHE A 130 -6.97 7.12 -17.53
C PHE A 130 -8.30 7.26 -18.28
N ASN A 131 -8.30 7.95 -19.42
CA ASN A 131 -9.49 8.10 -20.24
C ASN A 131 -10.02 6.76 -20.76
N ILE A 132 -9.15 5.89 -21.30
CA ILE A 132 -9.56 4.55 -21.74
C ILE A 132 -10.07 3.73 -20.55
N GLY A 133 -9.33 3.73 -19.44
CA GLY A 133 -9.69 2.98 -18.24
C GLY A 133 -11.06 3.35 -17.69
N PHE A 134 -11.40 4.64 -17.63
CA PHE A 134 -12.74 5.07 -17.21
C PHE A 134 -13.85 4.54 -18.15
N LYS A 135 -13.58 4.47 -19.45
CA LYS A 135 -14.54 3.93 -20.42
C LYS A 135 -14.63 2.39 -20.33
N ALA A 136 -13.53 1.71 -20.04
CA ALA A 136 -13.52 0.28 -19.78
C ALA A 136 -14.35 -0.08 -18.54
N ILE A 137 -14.19 0.67 -17.44
CA ILE A 137 -15.04 0.51 -16.24
C ILE A 137 -16.52 0.70 -16.60
N ASP A 138 -16.85 1.77 -17.32
CA ASP A 138 -18.23 2.04 -17.74
C ASP A 138 -18.83 0.93 -18.60
N TYR A 139 -18.03 0.38 -19.52
CA TYR A 139 -18.45 -0.71 -20.40
C TYR A 139 -18.72 -2.00 -19.62
N ILE A 140 -17.75 -2.44 -18.81
CA ILE A 140 -17.87 -3.66 -17.97
C ILE A 140 -19.06 -3.54 -17.02
N TYR A 141 -19.27 -2.36 -16.44
CA TYR A 141 -20.42 -2.11 -15.57
C TYR A 141 -21.76 -2.28 -16.33
N CYS A 142 -21.87 -1.70 -17.52
CA CYS A 142 -23.10 -1.77 -18.31
C CYS A 142 -23.42 -3.19 -18.78
N GLU A 143 -22.42 -3.91 -19.28
CA GLU A 143 -22.58 -5.31 -19.70
C GLU A 143 -23.07 -6.19 -18.54
N HIS A 144 -22.49 -6.00 -17.35
CA HIS A 144 -22.91 -6.72 -16.15
C HIS A 144 -24.35 -6.38 -15.71
N SER A 145 -24.73 -5.09 -15.78
CA SER A 145 -26.07 -4.64 -15.43
C SER A 145 -27.16 -5.27 -16.32
N ASP A 146 -26.86 -5.51 -17.60
CA ASP A 146 -27.79 -6.14 -18.53
C ASP A 146 -27.93 -7.66 -18.26
N TYR A 147 -26.83 -8.35 -17.93
CA TYR A 147 -26.84 -9.77 -17.57
C TYR A 147 -27.60 -10.07 -16.27
N LYS A 148 -27.50 -9.19 -15.27
CA LYS A 148 -28.04 -9.40 -13.92
C LYS A 148 -29.57 -9.53 -13.87
N LYS A 149 -30.31 -9.06 -14.87
CA LYS A 149 -31.79 -9.21 -14.91
C LYS A 149 -32.27 -10.66 -14.76
N ASN A 150 -31.37 -11.65 -14.90
CA ASN A 150 -31.69 -13.08 -14.87
C ASN A 150 -30.99 -13.89 -13.73
N CYS A 151 -30.32 -13.28 -12.75
CA CYS A 151 -29.57 -14.05 -11.73
C CYS A 151 -30.29 -14.18 -10.36
N ILE A 152 -30.21 -15.40 -9.81
CA ILE A 152 -30.74 -15.81 -8.50
C ILE A 152 -29.86 -15.26 -7.36
N MET A 153 -30.48 -14.77 -6.28
CA MET A 153 -29.78 -14.37 -5.06
C MET A 153 -29.14 -15.60 -4.37
N CYS A 154 -27.80 -15.60 -4.25
CA CYS A 154 -27.06 -16.59 -3.47
C CYS A 154 -27.03 -16.21 -1.97
N ASP A 155 -27.07 -17.22 -1.10
CA ASP A 155 -26.93 -17.09 0.35
C ASP A 155 -25.52 -16.60 0.74
N GLU A 156 -25.44 -15.44 1.41
CA GLU A 156 -24.18 -14.81 1.84
C GLU A 156 -23.30 -15.76 2.67
N ARG A 157 -23.90 -16.62 3.52
CA ARG A 157 -23.16 -17.56 4.36
C ARG A 157 -22.53 -18.67 3.52
N LYS A 158 -23.26 -19.20 2.53
CA LYS A 158 -22.72 -20.22 1.62
C LYS A 158 -21.61 -19.65 0.75
N LEU A 159 -21.78 -18.41 0.26
CA LEU A 159 -20.72 -17.71 -0.48
C LEU A 159 -19.47 -17.49 0.38
N PHE A 160 -19.64 -17.05 1.63
CA PHE A 160 -18.53 -16.86 2.55
C PHE A 160 -17.74 -18.17 2.76
N ILE A 161 -18.44 -19.27 3.06
CA ILE A 161 -17.80 -20.57 3.26
C ILE A 161 -17.12 -21.04 1.97
N GLY A 162 -17.78 -20.86 0.81
CA GLY A 162 -17.22 -21.23 -0.50
C GLY A 162 -15.91 -20.51 -0.80
N PHE A 163 -15.89 -19.17 -0.71
CA PHE A 163 -14.67 -18.40 -0.93
C PHE A 163 -13.59 -18.70 0.12
N PHE A 164 -13.97 -18.82 1.40
CA PHE A 164 -13.04 -19.10 2.48
C PHE A 164 -12.33 -20.44 2.28
N CYS A 165 -13.10 -21.52 2.09
CA CYS A 165 -12.55 -22.84 1.88
C CYS A 165 -11.70 -22.89 0.60
N ALA A 166 -12.16 -22.27 -0.48
CA ALA A 166 -11.42 -22.24 -1.74
C ALA A 166 -10.05 -21.53 -1.59
N ILE A 167 -10.01 -20.34 -0.98
CA ILE A 167 -8.75 -19.61 -0.73
C ILE A 167 -7.85 -20.43 0.19
N PHE A 168 -8.37 -20.93 1.30
CA PHE A 168 -7.57 -21.63 2.30
C PHE A 168 -7.00 -22.94 1.77
N ILE A 169 -7.79 -23.72 1.01
CA ILE A 169 -7.32 -24.96 0.36
C ILE A 169 -6.17 -24.65 -0.61
N MET A 170 -6.27 -23.56 -1.39
CA MET A 170 -5.20 -23.16 -2.32
C MET A 170 -3.91 -22.72 -1.61
N TRP A 171 -3.98 -22.37 -0.33
CA TRP A 171 -2.81 -22.02 0.48
C TRP A 171 -2.19 -23.23 1.22
N ILE A 172 -2.87 -24.38 1.28
CA ILE A 172 -2.32 -25.59 1.92
C ILE A 172 -0.96 -25.99 1.31
N PRO A 173 -0.76 -26.01 -0.02
CA PRO A 173 0.56 -26.29 -0.59
C PRO A 173 1.64 -25.33 -0.09
N ALA A 174 1.31 -24.03 0.05
CA ALA A 174 2.26 -23.04 0.53
C ALA A 174 2.60 -23.28 2.00
N PHE A 175 1.60 -23.55 2.84
CA PHE A 175 1.82 -23.94 4.23
C PHE A 175 2.73 -25.17 4.37
N LEU A 176 2.49 -26.21 3.55
CA LEU A 176 3.31 -27.42 3.56
C LEU A 176 4.75 -27.16 3.09
N ALA A 177 4.94 -26.27 2.12
CA ALA A 177 6.26 -25.84 1.67
C ALA A 177 7.04 -25.07 2.75
N VAL A 178 6.36 -24.26 3.56
CA VAL A 178 7.02 -23.43 4.60
C VAL A 178 6.84 -23.97 6.02
N PHE A 179 6.34 -25.20 6.18
CA PHE A 179 6.00 -25.78 7.48
C PHE A 179 7.18 -25.70 8.47
N PRO A 180 6.95 -25.29 9.73
CA PRO A 180 5.67 -24.95 10.36
C PRO A 180 5.14 -23.53 10.08
N GLY A 181 5.89 -22.72 9.35
CA GLY A 181 5.67 -21.30 9.11
C GLY A 181 7.01 -20.61 8.88
N ILE A 182 6.97 -19.38 8.38
CA ILE A 182 8.18 -18.57 8.21
C ILE A 182 8.42 -17.80 9.51
N TYR A 183 9.43 -18.22 10.26
CA TYR A 183 9.83 -17.57 11.51
C TYR A 183 10.52 -16.24 11.22
N SER A 184 9.82 -15.14 11.52
CA SER A 184 10.25 -13.79 11.21
C SER A 184 11.20 -13.21 12.25
N TYR A 185 11.93 -12.15 11.88
CA TYR A 185 12.81 -11.40 12.78
C TYR A 185 12.08 -10.65 13.90
N ASP A 186 10.82 -10.25 13.68
CA ASP A 186 10.02 -9.66 14.74
C ASP A 186 9.66 -10.75 15.78
N ALA A 187 9.48 -12.00 15.32
CA ALA A 187 9.10 -13.10 16.20
C ALA A 187 10.24 -13.50 17.14
N SER A 188 11.50 -13.55 16.68
CA SER A 188 12.64 -13.88 17.54
C SER A 188 12.83 -12.88 18.68
N LEU A 189 12.75 -11.57 18.38
CA LEU A 189 12.84 -10.53 19.41
C LEU A 189 11.67 -10.61 20.42
N GLN A 190 10.45 -10.84 19.95
CA GLN A 190 9.30 -11.02 20.84
C GLN A 190 9.34 -12.32 21.65
N VAL A 191 10.04 -13.35 21.17
CA VAL A 191 10.30 -14.58 21.92
C VAL A 191 11.32 -14.30 23.03
N LEU A 192 12.36 -13.51 22.77
CA LEU A 192 13.33 -13.10 23.80
C LEU A 192 12.69 -12.28 24.94
N GLN A 193 11.69 -11.46 24.63
CA GLN A 193 10.92 -10.73 25.66
C GLN A 193 10.29 -11.65 26.71
N VAL A 194 9.79 -12.81 26.29
CA VAL A 194 9.07 -13.75 27.18
C VAL A 194 9.95 -14.92 27.62
N PHE A 195 10.48 -15.69 26.67
CA PHE A 195 11.30 -16.88 26.94
C PHE A 195 12.76 -16.55 27.26
N GLY A 196 13.26 -15.39 26.80
CA GLY A 196 14.60 -14.89 27.13
C GLY A 196 14.62 -14.01 28.39
N HIS A 197 13.47 -13.82 29.05
CA HIS A 197 13.32 -13.02 30.27
C HIS A 197 13.82 -11.56 30.17
N GLN A 198 13.78 -10.97 28.97
CA GLN A 198 14.17 -9.58 28.76
C GLN A 198 13.10 -8.56 29.21
N GLY A 199 11.88 -9.02 29.49
CA GLY A 199 10.75 -8.15 29.80
C GLY A 199 10.01 -7.72 28.54
N ILE A 200 8.75 -7.30 28.70
CA ILE A 200 7.92 -6.84 27.59
C ILE A 200 8.09 -5.33 27.45
N ASP A 201 8.53 -4.87 26.29
CA ASP A 201 8.53 -3.45 25.92
C ASP A 201 7.42 -3.14 24.90
N SER A 202 7.22 -1.86 24.62
CA SER A 202 6.27 -1.40 23.60
C SER A 202 6.91 -1.13 22.22
N HIS A 203 8.13 -1.61 21.95
CA HIS A 203 8.75 -1.53 20.63
C HIS A 203 7.99 -2.41 19.63
N HIS A 204 7.64 -3.63 20.06
CA HIS A 204 6.66 -4.47 19.37
C HIS A 204 5.28 -4.35 20.04
N PRO A 205 4.18 -4.58 19.29
CA PRO A 205 2.85 -4.54 19.88
C PRO A 205 2.65 -5.71 20.84
N VAL A 206 2.34 -5.38 22.09
CA VAL A 206 2.14 -6.32 23.21
C VAL A 206 1.14 -7.42 22.85
N VAL A 207 0.03 -7.08 22.18
CA VAL A 207 -0.99 -8.06 21.77
C VAL A 207 -0.40 -9.13 20.86
N HIS A 208 0.45 -8.74 19.91
CA HIS A 208 1.12 -9.69 19.03
C HIS A 208 2.12 -10.55 19.80
N THR A 209 2.92 -9.95 20.70
CA THR A 209 3.86 -10.68 21.57
C THR A 209 3.13 -11.77 22.36
N LEU A 210 1.98 -11.46 22.97
CA LEU A 210 1.21 -12.40 23.77
C LEU A 210 0.60 -13.53 22.93
N ILE A 211 0.03 -13.21 21.75
CA ILE A 211 -0.55 -14.23 20.86
C ILE A 211 0.52 -15.19 20.36
N LEU A 212 1.65 -14.67 19.88
CA LEU A 212 2.76 -15.48 19.37
C LEU A 212 3.30 -16.42 20.46
N ASN A 213 3.68 -15.87 21.61
CA ASN A 213 4.24 -16.66 22.70
C ASN A 213 3.21 -17.63 23.30
N GLY A 214 1.93 -17.24 23.36
CA GLY A 214 0.84 -18.14 23.76
C GLY A 214 0.70 -19.34 22.84
N CYS A 215 0.79 -19.15 21.52
CA CYS A 215 0.81 -20.26 20.55
C CYS A 215 2.05 -21.15 20.73
N LEU A 216 3.23 -20.57 21.03
CA LEU A 216 4.45 -21.34 21.31
C LEU A 216 4.29 -22.21 22.57
N TYR A 217 3.76 -21.66 23.66
CA TYR A 217 3.41 -22.43 24.86
C TYR A 217 2.41 -23.55 24.56
N LEU A 218 1.38 -23.27 23.77
CA LEU A 218 0.39 -24.28 23.39
C LEU A 218 1.00 -25.41 22.57
N GLY A 219 1.88 -25.09 21.61
CA GLY A 219 2.61 -26.08 20.83
C GLY A 219 3.51 -26.96 21.72
N LYS A 220 4.17 -26.36 22.70
CA LYS A 220 4.96 -27.10 23.70
C LYS A 220 4.08 -27.98 24.58
N ALA A 221 2.94 -27.50 25.06
CA ALA A 221 2.05 -28.25 25.92
C ALA A 221 1.39 -29.45 25.22
N LEU A 222 0.96 -29.27 23.96
CA LEU A 222 0.24 -30.30 23.21
C LEU A 222 1.16 -31.30 22.50
N PHE A 223 2.32 -30.86 22.02
CA PHE A 223 3.19 -31.66 21.14
C PHE A 223 4.65 -31.75 21.62
N ASN A 224 4.95 -31.20 22.79
CA ASN A 224 6.31 -31.11 23.34
C ASN A 224 7.32 -30.38 22.43
N ASN A 225 6.86 -29.59 21.45
CA ASN A 225 7.71 -28.98 20.43
C ASN A 225 7.18 -27.61 19.96
N TYR A 226 8.02 -26.57 20.08
CA TYR A 226 7.69 -25.18 19.75
C TYR A 226 7.42 -24.94 18.25
N ASN A 227 7.94 -25.80 17.36
CA ASN A 227 7.62 -25.72 15.93
C ASN A 227 6.11 -25.87 15.67
N TYR A 228 5.42 -26.72 16.43
CA TYR A 228 3.95 -26.80 16.32
C TYR A 228 3.25 -25.55 16.85
N GLY A 229 3.89 -24.79 17.74
CA GLY A 229 3.39 -23.49 18.16
C GLY A 229 3.44 -22.45 17.04
N VAL A 230 4.54 -22.45 16.26
CA VAL A 230 4.65 -21.65 15.02
C VAL A 230 3.56 -22.07 14.01
N ALA A 231 3.29 -23.37 13.89
CA ALA A 231 2.21 -23.88 13.02
C ALA A 231 0.83 -23.40 13.47
N ILE A 232 0.52 -23.50 14.76
CA ILE A 232 -0.74 -23.01 15.33
C ILE A 232 -0.91 -21.51 15.05
N TYR A 233 0.12 -20.71 15.31
CA TYR A 233 0.10 -19.28 15.02
C TYR A 233 -0.15 -19.01 13.53
N SER A 234 0.63 -19.66 12.65
CA SER A 234 0.58 -19.45 11.21
C SER A 234 -0.77 -19.85 10.61
N LEU A 235 -1.38 -20.92 11.12
CA LEU A 235 -2.74 -21.34 10.73
C LEU A 235 -3.79 -20.34 11.22
N ALA A 236 -3.73 -19.89 12.48
CA ALA A 236 -4.69 -18.91 13.01
C ALA A 236 -4.66 -17.59 12.23
N GLN A 237 -3.45 -17.10 11.92
CA GLN A 237 -3.23 -15.91 11.13
C GLN A 237 -3.73 -16.07 9.68
N SER A 238 -3.32 -17.14 8.99
CA SER A 238 -3.72 -17.39 7.59
C SER A 238 -5.23 -17.62 7.46
N MET A 239 -5.88 -18.31 8.41
CA MET A 239 -7.34 -18.45 8.44
C MET A 239 -8.03 -17.10 8.63
N SER A 240 -7.51 -16.23 9.49
CA SER A 240 -8.07 -14.88 9.70
C SER A 240 -7.97 -14.04 8.41
N LEU A 241 -6.86 -14.15 7.68
CA LEU A 241 -6.65 -13.48 6.40
C LEU A 241 -7.55 -14.05 5.30
N ALA A 242 -7.67 -15.38 5.16
CA ALA A 242 -8.58 -16.01 4.22
C ALA A 242 -10.04 -15.62 4.51
N ALA A 243 -10.42 -15.50 5.78
CA ALA A 243 -11.76 -15.08 6.19
C ALA A 243 -12.06 -13.64 5.77
N VAL A 244 -11.11 -12.71 5.94
CA VAL A 244 -11.35 -11.32 5.53
C VAL A 244 -11.41 -11.17 4.00
N PHE A 245 -10.59 -11.91 3.26
CA PHE A 245 -10.65 -11.94 1.80
C PHE A 245 -11.95 -12.54 1.28
N SER A 246 -12.43 -13.62 1.90
CA SER A 246 -13.75 -14.17 1.63
C SER A 246 -14.85 -13.12 1.90
N TYR A 247 -14.78 -12.42 3.04
CA TYR A 247 -15.72 -11.36 3.36
C TYR A 247 -15.70 -10.22 2.34
N ALA A 248 -14.52 -9.85 1.82
CA ALA A 248 -14.40 -8.87 0.73
C ALA A 248 -15.15 -9.33 -0.52
N CYS A 249 -14.93 -10.57 -0.98
CA CYS A 249 -15.61 -11.14 -2.15
C CYS A 249 -17.14 -11.21 -1.95
N VAL A 250 -17.62 -11.62 -0.77
CA VAL A 250 -19.05 -11.62 -0.44
C VAL A 250 -19.64 -10.21 -0.52
N ASN A 251 -18.93 -9.21 -0.01
CA ASN A 251 -19.37 -7.80 -0.10
C ASN A 251 -19.41 -7.31 -1.55
N MET A 252 -18.44 -7.70 -2.38
CA MET A 252 -18.46 -7.36 -3.81
C MET A 252 -19.71 -7.94 -4.50
N VAL A 253 -20.03 -9.21 -4.23
CA VAL A 253 -21.26 -9.85 -4.76
C VAL A 253 -22.51 -9.13 -4.23
N LYS A 254 -22.58 -8.88 -2.92
CA LYS A 254 -23.71 -8.17 -2.28
C LYS A 254 -23.95 -6.79 -2.88
N TYR A 255 -22.89 -6.04 -3.18
CA TYR A 255 -22.98 -4.70 -3.77
C TYR A 255 -22.98 -4.70 -5.30
N ASN A 256 -23.20 -5.85 -5.94
CA ASN A 256 -23.36 -6.01 -7.39
C ASN A 256 -22.17 -5.51 -8.19
N VAL A 257 -20.97 -5.75 -7.66
CA VAL A 257 -19.74 -5.56 -8.42
C VAL A 257 -19.70 -6.61 -9.54
N PRO A 258 -19.26 -6.27 -10.78
CA PRO A 258 -19.21 -7.20 -11.90
C PRO A 258 -18.47 -8.50 -11.58
N GLN A 259 -19.02 -9.62 -12.03
CA GLN A 259 -18.47 -10.96 -11.76
C GLN A 259 -17.01 -11.09 -12.17
N ILE A 260 -16.60 -10.47 -13.28
CA ILE A 260 -15.19 -10.48 -13.71
C ILE A 260 -14.25 -9.88 -12.66
N ILE A 261 -14.70 -8.84 -11.95
CA ILE A 261 -13.93 -8.21 -10.87
C ILE A 261 -13.93 -9.09 -9.62
N VAL A 262 -15.04 -9.77 -9.31
CA VAL A 262 -15.11 -10.74 -8.20
C VAL A 262 -14.18 -11.93 -8.46
N ILE A 263 -14.19 -12.48 -9.68
CA ILE A 263 -13.32 -13.59 -10.11
C ILE A 263 -11.85 -13.15 -10.06
N PHE A 264 -11.53 -11.98 -10.60
CA PHE A 264 -10.18 -11.40 -10.50
C PHE A 264 -9.75 -11.27 -9.02
N SER A 265 -10.63 -10.75 -8.16
CA SER A 265 -10.34 -10.57 -6.73
C SER A 265 -10.04 -11.90 -6.06
N TYR A 266 -10.85 -12.93 -6.33
CA TYR A 266 -10.63 -14.28 -5.85
C TYR A 266 -9.28 -14.84 -6.33
N ILE A 267 -8.97 -14.74 -7.63
CA ILE A 267 -7.71 -15.23 -8.19
C ILE A 267 -6.52 -14.51 -7.53
N PHE A 268 -6.62 -13.19 -7.36
CA PHE A 268 -5.61 -12.38 -6.69
C PHE A 268 -5.40 -12.84 -5.24
N PHE A 269 -6.47 -13.06 -4.48
CA PHE A 269 -6.35 -13.52 -3.09
C PHE A 269 -5.79 -14.95 -2.99
N ALA A 270 -6.23 -15.87 -3.86
CA ALA A 270 -5.82 -17.28 -3.78
C ALA A 270 -4.42 -17.56 -4.35
N PHE A 271 -4.05 -16.92 -5.46
CA PHE A 271 -2.86 -17.28 -6.25
C PHE A 271 -1.74 -16.24 -6.27
N ASN A 272 -1.96 -15.03 -5.75
CA ASN A 272 -0.85 -14.07 -5.64
C ASN A 272 0.22 -14.66 -4.69
N PRO A 273 1.45 -14.88 -5.15
CA PRO A 273 2.46 -15.54 -4.33
C PRO A 273 2.85 -14.71 -3.11
N LEU A 274 2.72 -13.37 -3.17
CA LEU A 274 2.92 -12.52 -1.99
C LEU A 274 1.90 -12.86 -0.89
N ASN A 275 0.63 -13.07 -1.24
CA ASN A 275 -0.38 -13.48 -0.26
C ASN A 275 -0.08 -14.86 0.33
N GLN A 276 0.36 -15.80 -0.50
CA GLN A 276 0.71 -17.16 -0.08
C GLN A 276 1.90 -17.17 0.89
N ILE A 277 2.91 -16.33 0.67
CA ILE A 277 4.06 -16.21 1.57
C ILE A 277 3.63 -15.49 2.85
N TRP A 278 3.08 -14.27 2.72
CA TRP A 278 2.72 -13.41 3.86
C TRP A 278 1.72 -14.06 4.82
N ALA A 279 0.80 -14.89 4.32
CA ALA A 279 -0.14 -15.64 5.16
C ALA A 279 0.56 -16.45 6.27
N PHE A 280 1.79 -16.91 6.03
CA PHE A 280 2.54 -17.79 6.93
C PHE A 280 3.81 -17.16 7.52
N VAL A 281 4.07 -15.87 7.30
CA VAL A 281 5.16 -15.15 8.01
C VAL A 281 4.66 -14.74 9.39
N THR A 282 5.41 -15.07 10.44
CA THR A 282 5.03 -14.77 11.83
C THR A 282 5.19 -13.28 12.17
N THR A 283 4.28 -12.42 11.71
CA THR A 283 4.35 -10.97 11.96
C THR A 283 3.00 -10.36 12.32
N LYS A 284 3.08 -9.24 13.06
CA LYS A 284 1.95 -8.38 13.42
C LYS A 284 1.19 -7.81 12.22
N ASP A 285 1.83 -7.79 11.06
CA ASP A 285 1.39 -7.06 9.87
C ASP A 285 0.18 -7.71 9.20
N ILE A 286 0.03 -9.03 9.37
CA ILE A 286 -1.08 -9.79 8.79
C ILE A 286 -2.36 -9.57 9.58
N PHE A 287 -2.29 -9.64 10.91
CA PHE A 287 -3.42 -9.26 11.74
C PHE A 287 -3.78 -7.78 11.55
N PHE A 288 -2.80 -6.89 11.46
CA PHE A 288 -3.05 -5.50 11.07
C PHE A 288 -3.79 -5.42 9.74
N THR A 289 -3.37 -6.17 8.72
CA THR A 289 -4.03 -6.23 7.40
C THR A 289 -5.47 -6.71 7.49
N VAL A 290 -5.74 -7.75 8.28
CA VAL A 290 -7.09 -8.26 8.52
C VAL A 290 -8.01 -7.17 9.05
N PHE A 291 -7.60 -6.49 10.11
CA PHE A 291 -8.43 -5.45 10.74
C PHE A 291 -8.49 -4.16 9.92
N PHE A 292 -7.43 -3.83 9.18
CA PHE A 292 -7.43 -2.74 8.21
C PHE A 292 -8.45 -2.96 7.10
N ILE A 293 -8.48 -4.16 6.51
CA ILE A 293 -9.45 -4.52 5.47
C ILE A 293 -10.88 -4.52 6.02
N LEU A 294 -11.10 -5.00 7.25
CA LEU A 294 -12.41 -4.91 7.89
C LEU A 294 -12.86 -3.46 8.05
N CYS A 295 -11.97 -2.56 8.51
CA CYS A 295 -12.27 -1.14 8.61
C CYS A 295 -12.57 -0.51 7.25
N LEU A 296 -11.79 -0.85 6.22
CA LEU A 296 -12.02 -0.42 4.84
C LEU A 296 -13.39 -0.88 4.34
N ILE A 297 -13.74 -2.16 4.50
CA ILE A 297 -15.05 -2.69 4.10
C ILE A 297 -16.18 -1.99 4.87
N TYR A 298 -16.09 -1.88 6.20
CA TYR A 298 -17.11 -1.21 6.99
C TYR A 298 -17.27 0.27 6.63
N SER A 299 -16.20 0.97 6.28
CA SER A 299 -16.28 2.35 5.81
C SER A 299 -17.09 2.47 4.51
N ILE A 300 -16.94 1.51 3.59
CA ILE A 300 -17.74 1.42 2.37
C ILE A 300 -19.20 1.08 2.73
N GLN A 301 -19.43 0.13 3.64
CA GLN A 301 -20.79 -0.23 4.07
C GLN A 301 -21.52 0.94 4.74
N MET A 302 -20.84 1.77 5.54
CA MET A 302 -21.43 2.97 6.14
C MET A 302 -21.92 3.97 5.10
N VAL A 303 -21.21 4.07 3.98
CA VAL A 303 -21.63 4.89 2.85
C VAL A 303 -22.81 4.25 2.16
N LEU A 304 -22.79 2.93 1.95
CA LEU A 304 -23.81 2.22 1.16
C LEU A 304 -25.13 1.95 1.90
N GLU A 305 -25.08 1.68 3.18
CA GLU A 305 -26.22 1.29 4.01
C GLU A 305 -26.65 2.44 4.92
N GLU A 306 -27.85 2.98 4.70
CA GLU A 306 -28.37 4.09 5.52
C GLU A 306 -28.54 3.71 6.99
N ASN A 307 -28.87 2.44 7.24
CA ASN A 307 -29.14 1.92 8.57
C ASN A 307 -27.88 1.44 9.32
N PHE A 308 -26.68 1.67 8.78
CA PHE A 308 -25.44 1.16 9.36
C PHE A 308 -25.31 1.51 10.85
N PHE A 309 -25.48 2.79 11.19
CA PHE A 309 -25.33 3.27 12.57
C PHE A 309 -26.46 2.87 13.51
N TYR A 310 -27.61 2.44 12.98
CA TYR A 310 -28.70 1.88 13.80
C TYR A 310 -28.44 0.40 14.13
N ASN A 311 -27.61 -0.28 13.34
CA ASN A 311 -27.20 -1.65 13.60
C ASN A 311 -26.03 -1.68 14.60
N LYS A 312 -26.36 -1.79 15.90
CA LYS A 312 -25.37 -1.85 16.99
C LYS A 312 -24.29 -2.89 16.76
N LYS A 313 -24.62 -4.06 16.20
CA LYS A 313 -23.64 -5.12 15.90
C LYS A 313 -22.57 -4.64 14.91
N LYS A 314 -22.97 -3.96 13.83
CA LYS A 314 -22.01 -3.43 12.83
C LYS A 314 -21.14 -2.32 13.40
N VAL A 315 -21.71 -1.41 14.19
CA VAL A 315 -20.96 -0.35 14.86
C VAL A 315 -19.94 -0.93 15.83
N VAL A 316 -20.32 -1.91 16.64
CA VAL A 316 -19.41 -2.61 17.55
C VAL A 316 -18.31 -3.33 16.77
N LEU A 317 -18.65 -4.09 15.72
CA LEU A 317 -17.64 -4.79 14.90
C LEU A 317 -16.65 -3.83 14.24
N PHE A 318 -17.12 -2.66 13.78
CA PHE A 318 -16.25 -1.61 13.25
C PHE A 318 -15.31 -1.07 14.32
N CYS A 319 -15.83 -0.71 15.50
CA CYS A 319 -15.01 -0.17 16.60
C CYS A 319 -13.99 -1.21 17.09
N VAL A 320 -14.38 -2.48 17.22
CA VAL A 320 -13.48 -3.58 17.59
C VAL A 320 -12.41 -3.77 16.53
N SER A 321 -12.77 -3.73 15.25
CA SER A 321 -11.80 -3.82 14.15
C SER A 321 -10.81 -2.65 14.20
N ALA A 322 -11.28 -1.42 14.44
CA ALA A 322 -10.42 -0.24 14.56
C ALA A 322 -9.48 -0.31 15.77
N VAL A 323 -9.98 -0.76 16.93
CA VAL A 323 -9.16 -1.01 18.12
C VAL A 323 -8.08 -2.04 17.82
N LEU A 324 -8.44 -3.20 17.28
CA LEU A 324 -7.49 -4.27 16.96
C LEU A 324 -6.46 -3.83 15.92
N MET A 325 -6.87 -3.13 14.87
CA MET A 325 -5.96 -2.51 13.90
C MET A 325 -4.92 -1.62 14.59
N CYS A 326 -5.33 -0.76 15.53
CA CYS A 326 -4.40 0.11 16.27
C CYS A 326 -3.51 -0.67 17.25
N LEU A 327 -4.01 -1.74 17.85
CA LEU A 327 -3.25 -2.58 18.79
C LEU A 327 -2.18 -3.43 18.09
N PHE A 328 -2.37 -3.81 16.83
CA PHE A 328 -1.36 -4.55 16.06
C PHE A 328 -0.32 -3.65 15.40
N ARG A 329 -0.65 -2.39 15.09
CA ARG A 329 0.34 -1.37 14.68
C ARG A 329 -0.07 0.01 15.14
N ASN A 330 0.88 0.73 15.74
CA ASN A 330 0.70 2.12 16.17
C ASN A 330 0.25 3.04 15.02
N GLN A 331 0.61 2.73 13.77
CA GLN A 331 0.18 3.51 12.61
C GLN A 331 -1.35 3.52 12.43
N GLY A 332 -2.05 2.50 12.93
CA GLY A 332 -3.51 2.39 12.83
C GLY A 332 -4.24 3.60 13.40
N ILE A 333 -3.75 4.22 14.49
CA ILE A 333 -4.44 5.37 15.09
C ILE A 333 -4.41 6.59 14.18
N TYR A 334 -3.30 6.84 13.48
CA TYR A 334 -3.16 7.96 12.57
C TYR A 334 -4.06 7.79 11.34
N VAL A 335 -4.10 6.57 10.79
CA VAL A 335 -5.02 6.21 9.70
C VAL A 335 -6.48 6.43 10.12
N PHE A 336 -6.85 5.95 11.32
CA PHE A 336 -8.21 6.07 11.82
C PHE A 336 -8.60 7.50 12.16
N ALA A 337 -7.68 8.30 12.69
CA ALA A 337 -7.87 9.72 12.95
C ALA A 337 -8.11 10.50 11.66
N LEU A 338 -7.28 10.26 10.62
CA LEU A 338 -7.45 10.87 9.31
C LEU A 338 -8.79 10.49 8.69
N PHE A 339 -9.15 9.20 8.72
CA PHE A 339 -10.47 8.73 8.28
C PHE A 339 -11.60 9.46 9.01
N THR A 340 -11.54 9.55 10.34
CA THR A 340 -12.56 10.20 11.15
C THR A 340 -12.69 11.68 10.79
N LEU A 341 -11.57 12.39 10.63
CA LEU A 341 -11.54 13.80 10.24
C LEU A 341 -12.31 14.02 8.93
N PHE A 342 -11.98 13.25 7.89
CA PHE A 342 -12.68 13.36 6.60
C PHE A 342 -14.13 12.88 6.67
N ALA A 343 -14.43 11.83 7.44
CA ALA A 343 -15.80 11.35 7.62
C ALA A 343 -16.71 12.39 8.30
N VAL A 344 -16.19 13.11 9.30
CA VAL A 344 -16.89 14.21 9.98
C VAL A 344 -17.16 15.38 9.02
N ILE A 345 -16.21 15.70 8.15
CA ILE A 345 -16.31 16.80 7.17
C ILE A 345 -17.28 16.44 6.03
N LEU A 346 -17.12 15.27 5.44
CA LEU A 346 -17.83 14.86 4.22
C LEU A 346 -19.21 14.27 4.52
N TYR A 347 -19.41 13.59 5.65
CA TYR A 347 -20.67 12.91 5.97
C TYR A 347 -21.43 13.57 7.13
N LYS A 348 -21.87 14.82 6.90
CA LYS A 348 -22.49 15.71 7.90
C LYS A 348 -23.63 15.04 8.70
N LYS A 349 -24.47 14.23 8.05
CA LYS A 349 -25.61 13.53 8.66
C LYS A 349 -25.19 12.65 9.85
N ASN A 350 -24.04 11.99 9.76
CA ASN A 350 -23.56 11.02 10.75
C ASN A 350 -22.29 11.48 11.49
N ARG A 351 -21.92 12.77 11.41
CA ARG A 351 -20.68 13.31 12.00
C ARG A 351 -20.52 12.99 13.49
N LYS A 352 -21.61 13.06 14.26
CA LYS A 352 -21.61 12.75 15.70
C LYS A 352 -21.23 11.29 15.94
N ASN A 353 -21.75 10.37 15.12
CA ASN A 353 -21.46 8.95 15.26
C ASN A 353 -20.00 8.64 14.94
N PHE A 354 -19.42 9.26 13.91
CA PHE A 354 -17.98 9.12 13.63
C PHE A 354 -17.12 9.60 14.79
N PHE A 355 -17.43 10.78 15.33
CA PHE A 355 -16.70 11.32 16.48
C PHE A 355 -16.83 10.42 17.71
N VAL A 356 -18.02 9.90 18.00
CA VAL A 356 -18.24 8.95 19.09
C VAL A 356 -17.44 7.66 18.88
N CYS A 357 -17.45 7.07 17.67
CA CYS A 357 -16.61 5.91 17.36
C CYS A 357 -15.13 6.22 17.59
N PHE A 358 -14.64 7.40 17.20
CA PHE A 358 -13.27 7.82 17.44
C PHE A 358 -12.93 7.91 18.92
N VAL A 359 -13.76 8.57 19.72
CA VAL A 359 -13.56 8.67 21.17
C VAL A 359 -13.57 7.28 21.81
N ILE A 360 -14.50 6.41 21.44
CA ILE A 360 -14.57 5.03 21.96
C ILE A 360 -13.29 4.26 21.62
N VAL A 361 -12.86 4.28 20.35
CA VAL A 361 -11.64 3.58 19.91
C VAL A 361 -10.41 4.13 20.64
N PHE A 362 -10.25 5.45 20.69
CA PHE A 362 -9.13 6.11 21.35
C PHE A 362 -9.07 5.80 22.85
N CYS A 363 -10.18 5.95 23.57
CA CYS A 363 -10.28 5.64 24.99
C CYS A 363 -10.00 4.16 25.26
N THR A 364 -10.51 3.25 24.41
CA THR A 364 -10.29 1.80 24.56
C THR A 364 -8.81 1.45 24.38
N ILE A 365 -8.12 2.02 23.38
CA ILE A 365 -6.68 1.78 23.17
C ILE A 365 -5.88 2.30 24.36
N LYS A 366 -6.21 3.49 24.89
CA LYS A 366 -5.54 4.06 26.07
C LYS A 366 -5.77 3.22 27.32
N LEU A 367 -6.99 2.70 27.52
CA LEU A 367 -7.33 1.80 28.61
C LEU A 367 -6.51 0.51 28.52
N ILE A 368 -6.50 -0.16 27.36
CA ILE A 368 -5.76 -1.40 27.15
C ILE A 368 -4.25 -1.17 27.35
N GLY A 369 -3.69 -0.09 26.79
CA GLY A 369 -2.29 0.26 26.98
C GLY A 369 -1.94 0.54 28.44
N GLY A 370 -2.83 1.22 29.19
CA GLY A 370 -2.66 1.46 30.63
C GLY A 370 -2.70 0.17 31.45
N ILE A 371 -3.62 -0.75 31.13
CA ILE A 371 -3.70 -2.08 31.78
C ILE A 371 -2.42 -2.87 31.52
N PHE A 372 -1.92 -2.90 30.28
CA PHE A 372 -0.66 -3.57 29.96
C PHE A 372 0.52 -2.95 30.71
N GLY A 373 0.62 -1.62 30.78
CA GLY A 373 1.66 -0.94 31.55
C GLY A 373 1.64 -1.30 33.04
N LEU A 374 0.46 -1.33 33.66
CA LEU A 374 0.31 -1.62 35.09
C LEU A 374 0.53 -3.10 35.45
N VAL A 375 -0.01 -4.02 34.63
CA VAL A 375 -0.02 -5.46 34.96
C VAL A 375 1.22 -6.18 34.47
N LEU A 376 1.73 -5.80 33.29
CA LEU A 376 2.86 -6.49 32.64
C LEU A 376 4.18 -5.70 32.76
N GLY A 377 4.17 -4.52 33.38
CA GLY A 377 5.35 -3.68 33.54
C GLY A 377 5.93 -3.18 32.22
N VAL A 378 5.07 -2.93 31.22
CA VAL A 378 5.53 -2.60 29.85
C VAL A 378 6.31 -1.30 29.81
N GLU A 379 7.57 -1.38 29.40
CA GLU A 379 8.42 -0.20 29.19
C GLU A 379 8.01 0.56 27.92
N LYS A 380 8.13 1.89 27.97
CA LYS A 380 7.84 2.74 26.80
C LYS A 380 8.95 2.56 25.78
N GLY A 381 8.56 2.28 24.54
CA GLY A 381 9.46 2.27 23.40
C GLY A 381 10.15 3.62 23.18
N SER A 382 11.34 3.56 22.59
CA SER A 382 12.17 4.72 22.28
C SER A 382 11.46 5.70 21.32
N ILE A 383 11.65 7.00 21.54
CA ILE A 383 11.12 8.07 20.67
C ILE A 383 11.82 8.10 19.31
N ARG A 384 12.98 7.44 19.21
CA ARG A 384 13.82 7.29 18.02
C ARG A 384 13.03 6.92 16.77
N GLU A 385 12.03 6.04 16.89
CA GLU A 385 11.24 5.59 15.73
C GLU A 385 10.44 6.72 15.08
N ALA A 386 9.99 7.71 15.86
CA ALA A 386 9.30 8.89 15.34
C ALA A 386 10.23 9.91 14.67
N LEU A 387 11.55 9.77 14.85
CA LEU A 387 12.56 10.70 14.36
C LEU A 387 13.25 10.22 13.07
N SER A 388 12.74 9.16 12.42
CA SER A 388 13.32 8.59 11.20
C SER A 388 13.49 9.64 10.08
N VAL A 389 12.47 10.48 9.83
CA VAL A 389 12.54 11.53 8.80
C VAL A 389 13.51 12.66 9.20
N PRO A 390 13.40 13.28 10.40
CA PRO A 390 14.35 14.31 10.82
C PRO A 390 15.82 13.86 10.79
N ILE A 391 16.09 12.64 11.28
CA ILE A 391 17.46 12.10 11.31
C ILE A 391 17.98 11.88 9.89
N GLN A 392 17.18 11.34 8.96
CA GLN A 392 17.60 11.18 7.56
C GLN A 392 17.82 12.50 6.83
N GLN A 393 17.04 13.53 7.15
CA GLN A 393 17.20 14.86 6.56
C GLN A 393 18.51 15.52 7.02
N LEU A 394 18.80 15.47 8.31
CA LEU A 394 20.08 15.95 8.87
C LEU A 394 21.27 15.17 8.33
N ALA A 395 21.16 13.83 8.27
CA ALA A 395 22.20 12.96 7.77
C ALA A 395 22.51 13.23 6.29
N ARG A 396 21.49 13.44 5.44
CA ARG A 396 21.72 13.79 4.03
C ARG A 396 22.48 15.10 3.87
N VAL A 397 22.14 16.14 4.66
CA VAL A 397 22.88 17.42 4.63
C VAL A 397 24.31 17.21 5.12
N TYR A 398 24.51 16.45 6.20
CA TYR A 398 25.83 16.12 6.73
C TYR A 398 26.70 15.42 5.67
N THR A 399 26.15 14.43 4.96
CA THR A 399 26.89 13.68 3.95
C THR A 399 27.22 14.52 2.70
N ILE A 400 26.29 15.38 2.25
CA ILE A 400 26.51 16.19 1.04
C ILE A 400 27.40 17.41 1.32
N ASN A 401 27.26 18.03 2.50
CA ASN A 401 27.98 19.24 2.87
C ASN A 401 28.23 19.32 4.39
N GLU A 402 29.16 18.50 4.89
CA GLU A 402 29.53 18.48 6.32
C GLU A 402 29.91 19.87 6.85
N LYS A 403 30.60 20.68 6.02
CA LYS A 403 31.05 22.04 6.35
C LYS A 403 29.92 23.04 6.58
N TYR A 404 28.67 22.66 6.30
CA TYR A 404 27.50 23.47 6.65
C TYR A 404 27.34 23.61 8.17
N TYR A 405 27.64 22.56 8.93
CA TYR A 405 27.45 22.56 10.37
C TYR A 405 28.60 23.30 11.06
N SER A 406 28.26 24.18 11.99
CA SER A 406 29.24 24.79 12.90
C SER A 406 29.72 23.77 13.94
N ASP A 407 30.83 24.06 14.62
CA ASP A 407 31.36 23.18 15.68
C ASP A 407 30.32 22.92 16.79
N GLU A 408 29.50 23.92 17.15
CA GLU A 408 28.40 23.78 18.12
C GLU A 408 27.27 22.88 17.59
N ASP A 409 26.92 23.00 16.30
CA ASP A 409 25.93 22.14 15.67
C ASP A 409 26.43 20.68 15.63
N LEU A 410 27.72 20.47 15.31
CA LEU A 410 28.36 19.15 15.28
C LEU A 410 28.41 18.50 16.66
N GLU A 411 28.71 19.28 17.72
CA GLU A 411 28.66 18.79 19.09
C GLU A 411 27.26 18.28 19.45
N THR A 412 26.23 19.05 19.10
CA THR A 412 24.82 18.65 19.31
C THR A 412 24.47 17.35 18.57
N LEU A 413 24.91 17.21 17.32
CA LEU A 413 24.69 16.00 16.52
C LEU A 413 25.40 14.79 17.13
N TYR A 414 26.67 14.92 17.51
CA TYR A 414 27.50 13.83 18.04
C TYR A 414 27.09 13.37 19.44
N GLN A 415 26.56 14.27 20.27
CA GLN A 415 25.96 13.90 21.56
C GLN A 415 24.63 13.16 21.40
N THR A 416 23.88 13.46 20.33
CA THR A 416 22.61 12.79 20.03
C THR A 416 22.82 11.41 19.40
N ILE A 417 23.72 11.33 18.42
CA ILE A 417 24.09 10.12 17.68
C ILE A 417 25.62 10.18 17.45
N PRO A 418 26.40 9.15 17.78
CA PRO A 418 27.84 9.12 17.55
C PRO A 418 28.23 9.40 16.09
N LYS A 419 29.41 9.98 15.89
CA LYS A 419 29.93 10.34 14.57
C LYS A 419 29.92 9.16 13.59
N GLU A 420 30.31 7.98 14.08
CA GLU A 420 30.40 6.74 13.29
C GLU A 420 29.05 6.32 12.70
N ASN A 421 27.94 6.68 13.37
CA ASN A 421 26.59 6.38 12.88
C ASN A 421 26.12 7.39 11.83
N TRP A 422 26.48 8.68 11.96
CA TRP A 422 26.18 9.68 10.91
C TRP A 422 26.90 9.36 9.59
N GLU A 423 28.09 8.78 9.68
CA GLU A 423 28.87 8.34 8.51
C GLU A 423 28.30 7.08 7.84
N GLN A 424 27.36 6.37 8.48
CA GLN A 424 26.65 5.21 7.92
C GLN A 424 25.36 5.59 7.18
N TYR A 425 25.22 6.84 6.75
CA TYR A 425 24.04 7.30 6.01
C TYR A 425 23.81 6.48 4.74
N ILE A 426 22.59 5.96 4.61
CA ILE A 426 22.08 5.30 3.42
C ILE A 426 20.74 5.99 3.10
N PRO A 427 20.53 6.54 1.90
CA PRO A 427 19.34 7.36 1.59
C PRO A 427 18.00 6.69 1.90
N GLU A 428 17.94 5.38 1.73
CA GLU A 428 16.69 4.63 1.74
C GLU A 428 16.38 3.92 3.08
N ILE A 429 17.28 3.98 4.07
CA ILE A 429 17.07 3.42 5.41
C ILE A 429 17.67 4.30 6.50
N SER A 430 16.84 4.61 7.50
CA SER A 430 17.25 5.41 8.66
C SER A 430 17.97 4.60 9.75
N ASP A 431 17.82 3.28 9.78
CA ASP A 431 18.26 2.42 10.89
C ASP A 431 19.78 2.48 11.17
N PRO A 432 20.70 2.49 10.18
CA PRO A 432 22.14 2.61 10.43
C PRO A 432 22.53 3.87 11.22
N VAL A 433 21.95 5.02 10.85
CA VAL A 433 22.20 6.29 11.54
C VAL A 433 21.54 6.29 12.93
N LYS A 434 20.31 5.78 13.04
CA LYS A 434 19.59 5.67 14.31
C LYS A 434 20.22 4.68 15.29
N GLY A 435 21.09 3.77 14.84
CA GLY A 435 21.67 2.71 15.66
C GLY A 435 22.33 3.22 16.95
N GLY A 436 22.96 4.41 16.89
CA GLY A 436 23.62 5.05 18.03
C GLY A 436 22.79 6.10 18.77
N PHE A 437 21.48 6.18 18.57
CA PHE A 437 20.64 7.23 19.17
C PHE A 437 20.65 7.20 20.70
N ASN A 438 20.98 8.33 21.32
CA ASN A 438 21.01 8.51 22.77
C ASN A 438 19.68 9.07 23.30
N ASP A 439 18.78 8.17 23.73
CA ASP A 439 17.47 8.54 24.29
C ASP A 439 17.57 9.48 25.49
N GLN A 440 18.56 9.29 26.37
CA GLN A 440 18.70 10.08 27.60
C GLN A 440 19.14 11.52 27.31
N TYR A 441 20.10 11.69 26.40
CA TYR A 441 20.57 13.00 25.99
C TYR A 441 19.45 13.76 25.25
N PHE A 442 18.80 13.09 24.30
CA PHE A 442 17.71 13.68 23.52
C PHE A 442 16.54 14.13 24.41
N ALA A 443 16.16 13.35 25.42
CA ALA A 443 15.07 13.72 26.33
C ALA A 443 15.30 15.06 27.04
N LYS A 444 16.56 15.39 27.36
CA LYS A 444 16.97 16.64 28.01
C LYS A 444 17.15 17.80 27.01
N HIS A 445 17.64 17.51 25.79
CA HIS A 445 18.05 18.53 24.79
C HIS A 445 17.16 18.55 23.53
N LYS A 446 15.94 17.98 23.60
CA LYS A 446 15.01 17.90 22.45
C LYS A 446 14.78 19.24 21.74
N GLY A 447 14.80 20.34 22.48
CA GLY A 447 14.58 21.69 21.93
C GLY A 447 15.72 22.13 21.01
N GLU A 448 16.95 21.81 21.39
CA GLU A 448 18.16 22.11 20.61
C GLU A 448 18.18 21.29 19.33
N PHE A 449 17.90 19.98 19.41
CA PHE A 449 17.80 19.12 18.23
C PHE A 449 16.71 19.59 17.26
N ILE A 450 15.51 19.91 17.75
CA ILE A 450 14.40 20.38 16.90
C ILE A 450 14.76 21.74 16.27
N LYS A 451 15.39 22.64 17.03
CA LYS A 451 15.83 23.95 16.52
C LYS A 451 16.88 23.78 15.42
N LEU A 452 17.84 22.88 15.60
CA LEU A 452 18.85 22.54 14.60
C LEU A 452 18.20 21.97 13.34
N TRP A 453 17.29 20.99 13.48
CA TRP A 453 16.54 20.43 12.36
C TRP A 453 15.75 21.48 11.57
N ILE A 454 15.06 22.39 12.25
CA ILE A 454 14.32 23.47 11.59
C ILE A 454 15.28 24.44 10.87
N LYS A 455 16.35 24.88 11.54
CA LYS A 455 17.39 25.77 10.96
C LYS A 455 17.97 25.15 9.68
N THR A 456 18.47 23.92 9.77
CA THR A 456 19.05 23.19 8.65
C THR A 456 18.05 23.01 7.51
N GLY A 457 16.78 22.72 7.82
CA GLY A 457 15.75 22.52 6.82
C GLY A 457 15.33 23.79 6.07
N ILE A 458 15.32 24.94 6.75
CA ILE A 458 15.06 26.24 6.12
C ILE A 458 16.20 26.62 5.17
N ASP A 459 17.45 26.34 5.56
CA ASP A 459 18.62 26.65 4.75
C ASP A 459 18.83 25.65 3.59
N ASN A 460 18.37 24.39 3.75
CA ASN A 460 18.55 23.30 2.79
C ASN A 460 17.22 22.63 2.36
N PRO A 461 16.23 23.39 1.86
CA PRO A 461 14.87 22.87 1.63
C PRO A 461 14.81 21.79 0.55
N ILE A 462 15.61 21.92 -0.51
CA ILE A 462 15.66 20.93 -1.61
C ILE A 462 16.20 19.61 -1.07
N THR A 463 17.32 19.62 -0.35
CA THR A 463 17.91 18.41 0.25
C THR A 463 16.95 17.72 1.22
N TYR A 464 16.16 18.49 1.99
CA TYR A 464 15.15 17.94 2.90
C TYR A 464 14.00 17.25 2.16
N ILE A 465 13.52 17.87 1.07
CA ILE A 465 12.47 17.30 0.21
C ILE A 465 13.00 16.04 -0.48
N GLU A 466 14.21 16.08 -1.04
CA GLU A 466 14.82 14.93 -1.68
C GLU A 466 15.08 13.78 -0.70
N SER A 467 15.58 14.06 0.51
CA SER A 467 15.78 13.05 1.56
C SER A 467 14.46 12.33 1.87
N PHE A 468 13.39 13.10 2.07
CA PHE A 468 12.07 12.54 2.34
C PHE A 468 11.53 11.69 1.18
N LEU A 469 11.60 12.19 -0.05
CA LEU A 469 11.07 11.48 -1.22
C LEU A 469 11.91 10.25 -1.57
N TYR A 470 13.24 10.34 -1.47
CA TYR A 470 14.13 9.23 -1.78
C TYR A 470 14.01 8.10 -0.74
N GLY A 471 13.72 8.42 0.52
CA GLY A 471 13.41 7.41 1.54
C GLY A 471 12.14 6.59 1.29
N ALA A 472 11.29 6.99 0.33
CA ALA A 472 9.95 6.41 0.17
C ALA A 472 9.51 6.13 -1.28
N TYR A 473 10.33 6.44 -2.29
CA TYR A 473 9.91 6.41 -3.70
C TYR A 473 9.39 5.06 -4.20
N GLY A 474 9.86 3.95 -3.62
CA GLY A 474 9.37 2.61 -3.92
C GLY A 474 7.88 2.40 -3.62
N TYR A 475 7.23 3.29 -2.87
CA TYR A 475 5.79 3.24 -2.59
C TYR A 475 4.90 3.91 -3.65
N TRP A 476 5.49 4.48 -4.70
CA TRP A 476 4.76 4.99 -5.86
C TRP A 476 5.45 4.74 -7.21
N TYR A 477 6.71 4.35 -7.22
CA TYR A 477 7.47 4.03 -8.42
C TYR A 477 7.58 2.51 -8.61
N VAL A 478 7.28 2.01 -9.81
CA VAL A 478 7.16 0.56 -10.08
C VAL A 478 8.27 -0.03 -10.94
N ASP A 479 9.07 0.79 -11.61
CA ASP A 479 10.06 0.30 -12.59
C ASP A 479 11.32 -0.22 -11.92
N SER A 480 11.72 0.38 -10.79
CA SER A 480 12.80 -0.13 -9.97
C SER A 480 12.54 0.13 -8.50
N SER A 481 13.10 -0.72 -7.66
CA SER A 481 13.17 -0.51 -6.23
C SER A 481 14.46 -1.16 -5.72
N PRO A 482 15.09 -0.65 -4.65
CA PRO A 482 16.35 -1.20 -4.19
C PRO A 482 16.14 -2.65 -3.74
N ARG A 483 16.89 -3.58 -4.33
CA ARG A 483 16.66 -5.04 -4.16
C ARG A 483 16.61 -5.48 -2.70
N TRP A 484 17.44 -4.91 -1.84
CA TRP A 484 17.52 -5.28 -0.43
C TRP A 484 16.33 -4.79 0.43
N MET A 485 15.42 -4.03 -0.17
CA MET A 485 14.21 -3.49 0.45
C MET A 485 12.92 -4.21 0.02
N THR A 486 12.96 -5.03 -1.04
CA THR A 486 11.76 -5.60 -1.66
C THR A 486 11.58 -7.09 -1.48
N TYR A 487 12.61 -7.82 -1.05
CA TYR A 487 12.46 -9.25 -0.77
C TYR A 487 11.81 -9.52 0.60
N ILE A 488 11.07 -10.62 0.66
CA ILE A 488 10.58 -11.18 1.92
C ILE A 488 11.68 -12.07 2.48
N TRP A 489 12.03 -11.90 3.76
CA TRP A 489 13.02 -12.71 4.48
C TRP A 489 12.56 -14.16 4.67
N PHE A 490 12.55 -14.90 3.56
CA PHE A 490 11.95 -16.22 3.46
C PHE A 490 12.66 -17.27 4.33
N ASP A 491 13.99 -17.17 4.44
CA ASP A 491 14.82 -18.09 5.23
C ASP A 491 14.89 -17.75 6.73
N GLY A 492 14.12 -16.75 7.16
CA GLY A 492 14.20 -16.20 8.50
C GLY A 492 15.37 -15.23 8.65
N PHE A 493 15.26 -14.38 9.65
CA PHE A 493 16.31 -13.45 10.06
C PHE A 493 16.40 -13.52 11.58
N PHE A 494 17.59 -13.40 12.13
CA PHE A 494 17.90 -13.75 13.53
C PHE A 494 17.70 -15.25 13.86
N MET A 495 18.23 -16.12 13.01
CA MET A 495 18.20 -17.58 13.21
C MET A 495 19.41 -18.10 14.00
N GLU A 496 20.35 -17.22 14.36
CA GLU A 496 21.52 -17.53 15.19
C GLU A 496 21.09 -17.99 16.60
N PRO A 497 21.89 -18.83 17.28
CA PRO A 497 21.53 -19.39 18.59
C PRO A 497 21.16 -18.35 19.65
N GLN A 498 21.74 -17.15 19.60
CA GLN A 498 21.42 -16.08 20.55
C GLN A 498 19.99 -15.51 20.40
N TYR A 499 19.36 -15.67 19.23
CA TYR A 499 18.03 -15.14 18.93
C TYR A 499 16.99 -16.26 18.77
N ASN A 500 17.39 -17.44 18.27
CA ASN A 500 16.55 -18.62 18.12
C ASN A 500 16.66 -19.55 19.33
N ILE A 501 16.41 -19.03 20.53
CA ILE A 501 16.56 -19.77 21.80
C ILE A 501 15.65 -21.01 21.93
N LEU A 502 14.60 -21.10 21.10
CA LEU A 502 13.65 -22.21 21.08
C LEU A 502 13.96 -23.29 20.03
N ASN A 503 15.07 -23.16 19.30
CA ASN A 503 15.49 -24.07 18.22
C ASN A 503 14.38 -24.31 17.17
N ILE A 504 13.71 -23.23 16.75
CA ILE A 504 12.72 -23.28 15.67
C ILE A 504 13.44 -23.60 14.36
N THR A 505 12.91 -24.56 13.61
CA THR A 505 13.50 -25.02 12.35
C THR A 505 12.41 -25.24 11.29
N ARG A 506 12.74 -24.92 10.03
CA ARG A 506 11.84 -25.16 8.89
C ARG A 506 11.98 -26.61 8.44
N SER A 507 10.84 -27.30 8.29
CA SER A 507 10.76 -28.69 7.80
C SER A 507 9.76 -28.77 6.66
N SER A 508 10.18 -28.26 5.50
CA SER A 508 9.39 -28.27 4.27
C SER A 508 8.93 -29.66 3.88
N LYS A 509 7.64 -29.78 3.55
CA LYS A 509 7.01 -31.00 3.04
C LYS A 509 6.85 -30.98 1.52
N LEU A 510 7.07 -29.84 0.88
CA LEU A 510 6.97 -29.63 -0.57
C LEU A 510 8.17 -28.80 -1.07
N LYS A 511 9.35 -29.43 -1.13
CA LYS A 511 10.63 -28.76 -1.47
C LYS A 511 10.59 -27.98 -2.79
N GLY A 512 10.04 -28.55 -3.85
CA GLY A 512 9.96 -27.85 -5.14
C GLY A 512 9.11 -26.57 -5.08
N TYR A 513 8.07 -26.55 -4.24
CA TYR A 513 7.25 -25.35 -4.06
C TYR A 513 7.89 -24.36 -3.07
N GLU A 514 8.62 -24.84 -2.06
CA GLU A 514 9.47 -24.01 -1.20
C GLU A 514 10.52 -23.27 -2.03
N GLU A 515 11.22 -23.95 -2.94
CA GLU A 515 12.19 -23.33 -3.86
C GLU A 515 11.55 -22.26 -4.74
N TYR A 516 10.35 -22.52 -5.27
CA TYR A 516 9.58 -21.53 -6.02
C TYR A 516 9.26 -20.30 -5.16
N LEU A 517 8.69 -20.47 -3.95
CA LEU A 517 8.33 -19.36 -3.07
C LEU A 517 9.57 -18.60 -2.57
N ARG A 518 10.68 -19.31 -2.31
CA ARG A 518 11.98 -18.73 -1.99
C ARG A 518 12.51 -17.89 -3.15
N ASN A 519 12.42 -18.39 -4.38
CA ASN A 519 12.87 -17.68 -5.58
C ASN A 519 12.01 -16.44 -5.87
N ILE A 520 10.69 -16.52 -5.67
CA ILE A 520 9.78 -15.36 -5.74
C ILE A 520 10.16 -14.32 -4.68
N SER A 521 10.43 -14.75 -3.44
CA SER A 521 10.77 -13.87 -2.34
C SER A 521 12.14 -13.21 -2.54
N TYR A 522 13.20 -14.02 -2.69
CA TYR A 522 14.60 -13.60 -2.63
C TYR A 522 15.16 -13.11 -3.97
N ASN A 523 14.80 -13.77 -5.07
CA ASN A 523 15.28 -13.42 -6.41
C ASN A 523 14.31 -12.52 -7.18
N LEU A 524 13.14 -12.22 -6.60
CA LEU A 524 12.10 -11.40 -7.21
C LEU A 524 11.79 -11.87 -8.64
N SER A 525 11.74 -13.19 -8.85
CA SER A 525 11.68 -13.77 -10.20
C SER A 525 10.47 -13.32 -11.02
N TYR A 526 9.42 -12.82 -10.35
CA TYR A 526 8.25 -12.21 -10.96
C TYR A 526 8.56 -10.88 -11.68
N GLU A 527 9.65 -10.18 -11.35
CA GLU A 527 10.06 -8.94 -12.02
C GLU A 527 10.43 -9.17 -13.50
N LYS A 528 10.76 -10.42 -13.86
CA LYS A 528 11.06 -10.80 -15.25
C LYS A 528 9.80 -11.00 -16.12
N ILE A 529 8.62 -11.03 -15.51
CA ILE A 529 7.36 -11.30 -16.20
C ILE A 529 6.63 -9.97 -16.39
N PRO A 530 6.45 -9.49 -17.64
CA PRO A 530 5.73 -8.25 -17.91
C PRO A 530 4.33 -8.27 -17.29
N ILE A 531 3.83 -7.09 -16.90
CA ILE A 531 2.56 -6.88 -16.18
C ILE A 531 2.59 -7.44 -14.75
N LEU A 532 3.03 -8.68 -14.54
CA LEU A 532 3.14 -9.28 -13.20
C LEU A 532 4.15 -8.53 -12.33
N SER A 533 5.28 -8.11 -12.92
CA SER A 533 6.28 -7.25 -12.27
C SER A 533 5.66 -5.98 -11.67
N VAL A 534 4.77 -5.33 -12.43
CA VAL A 534 4.06 -4.12 -12.00
C VAL A 534 2.98 -4.47 -10.96
N VAL A 535 2.14 -5.48 -11.22
CA VAL A 535 1.02 -5.82 -10.32
C VAL A 535 1.48 -6.26 -8.93
N LEU A 536 2.63 -6.93 -8.84
CA LEU A 536 3.22 -7.37 -7.57
C LEU A 536 4.15 -6.32 -6.95
N ASN A 537 4.40 -5.19 -7.62
CA ASN A 537 5.22 -4.12 -7.08
C ASN A 537 4.50 -3.39 -5.92
N GLN A 538 5.23 -3.04 -4.88
CA GLN A 538 4.70 -2.36 -3.69
C GLN A 538 4.19 -0.93 -3.95
N GLY A 539 4.58 -0.29 -5.06
CA GLY A 539 4.10 1.01 -5.52
C GLY A 539 2.81 0.94 -6.36
N PHE A 540 2.45 -0.22 -6.90
CA PHE A 540 1.24 -0.39 -7.70
C PHE A 540 -0.09 -0.10 -6.97
N PRO A 541 -0.25 -0.40 -5.66
CA PRO A 541 -1.45 0.02 -4.92
C PRO A 541 -1.73 1.52 -5.01
N PHE A 542 -0.69 2.36 -5.04
CA PHE A 542 -0.84 3.80 -5.19
C PHE A 542 -1.38 4.20 -6.57
N TRP A 543 -0.97 3.50 -7.64
CA TRP A 543 -1.47 3.71 -8.99
C TRP A 543 -2.95 3.36 -9.09
N VAL A 544 -3.34 2.23 -8.50
CA VAL A 544 -4.75 1.81 -8.41
C VAL A 544 -5.56 2.82 -7.61
N PHE A 545 -5.04 3.30 -6.47
CA PHE A 545 -5.67 4.33 -5.66
C PHE A 545 -5.93 5.61 -6.46
N LEU A 546 -4.92 6.14 -7.18
CA LEU A 546 -5.08 7.35 -7.99
C LEU A 546 -6.12 7.16 -9.08
N PHE A 547 -6.07 6.03 -9.80
CA PHE A 547 -7.00 5.71 -10.87
C PHE A 547 -8.44 5.58 -10.36
N VAL A 548 -8.67 4.84 -9.28
CA VAL A 548 -10.00 4.65 -8.67
C VAL A 548 -10.53 5.97 -8.10
N SER A 549 -9.69 6.75 -7.43
CA SER A 549 -10.06 8.08 -6.91
C SER A 549 -10.50 9.02 -8.04
N ALA A 550 -9.72 9.07 -9.12
CA ALA A 550 -10.02 9.86 -10.30
C ALA A 550 -11.37 9.42 -10.93
N HIS A 551 -11.61 8.12 -11.04
CA HIS A 551 -12.88 7.59 -11.55
C HIS A 551 -14.07 7.96 -10.64
N CYS A 552 -13.94 7.84 -9.32
CA CYS A 552 -14.98 8.21 -8.37
C CYS A 552 -15.34 9.70 -8.46
N ILE A 553 -14.33 10.57 -8.54
CA ILE A 553 -14.51 12.03 -8.69
C ILE A 553 -15.14 12.34 -10.06
N TYR A 554 -14.73 11.66 -11.13
CA TYR A 554 -15.34 11.79 -12.45
C TYR A 554 -16.83 11.47 -12.42
N LYS A 555 -17.20 10.37 -11.76
CA LYS A 555 -18.58 9.92 -11.58
C LYS A 555 -19.37 10.64 -10.49
N ARG A 556 -18.75 11.58 -9.76
CA ARG A 556 -19.36 12.30 -8.62
C ARG A 556 -19.81 11.36 -7.50
N LYS A 557 -19.01 10.32 -7.22
CA LYS A 557 -19.20 9.35 -6.14
C LYS A 557 -18.29 9.74 -4.96
N TYR A 558 -18.47 10.94 -4.41
CA TYR A 558 -17.51 11.55 -3.48
C TYR A 558 -17.47 10.86 -2.12
N LEU A 559 -18.62 10.42 -1.60
CA LEU A 559 -18.70 9.69 -0.34
C LEU A 559 -18.00 8.34 -0.41
N LEU A 560 -17.95 7.68 -1.59
CA LEU A 560 -17.18 6.45 -1.75
C LEU A 560 -15.67 6.68 -1.62
N CYS A 561 -15.19 7.92 -1.80
CA CYS A 561 -13.80 8.27 -1.51
C CYS A 561 -13.48 8.19 -0.01
N LEU A 562 -14.46 8.13 0.90
CA LEU A 562 -14.21 7.91 2.34
C LEU A 562 -13.47 6.59 2.60
N GLY A 563 -13.79 5.52 1.86
CA GLY A 563 -13.04 4.26 1.98
C GLY A 563 -11.60 4.41 1.50
N LEU A 564 -11.37 5.22 0.47
CA LEU A 564 -10.03 5.51 -0.05
C LEU A 564 -9.19 6.35 0.94
N ILE A 565 -9.82 6.99 1.95
CA ILE A 565 -9.07 7.68 3.02
C ILE A 565 -8.25 6.68 3.87
N PHE A 566 -8.74 5.46 4.10
CA PHE A 566 -7.94 4.42 4.76
C PHE A 566 -6.67 4.08 3.96
N ILE A 567 -6.79 4.02 2.63
CA ILE A 567 -5.68 3.72 1.72
C ILE A 567 -4.63 4.82 1.76
N ILE A 568 -5.03 6.08 1.52
CA ILE A 568 -4.08 7.20 1.52
C ILE A 568 -3.53 7.51 2.90
N GLY A 569 -4.33 7.29 3.96
CA GLY A 569 -3.88 7.43 5.34
C GLY A 569 -2.77 6.43 5.65
N LEU A 570 -2.95 5.16 5.30
CA LEU A 570 -1.90 4.17 5.49
C LEU A 570 -0.68 4.46 4.62
N TRP A 571 -0.87 4.77 3.33
CA TRP A 571 0.23 5.16 2.45
C TRP A 571 1.04 6.33 3.04
N GLY A 572 0.36 7.39 3.50
CA GLY A 572 0.99 8.54 4.15
C GLY A 572 1.78 8.18 5.40
N THR A 573 1.27 7.29 6.26
CA THR A 573 2.04 6.83 7.44
C THR A 573 3.27 6.01 7.07
N ILE A 574 3.24 5.30 5.94
CA ILE A 574 4.37 4.50 5.47
C ILE A 574 5.48 5.40 4.91
N LEU A 575 5.15 6.56 4.32
CA LEU A 575 6.15 7.55 3.89
C LEU A 575 6.98 8.11 5.06
N LEU A 576 6.41 8.10 6.27
CA LEU A 576 7.09 8.51 7.50
C LEU A 576 7.87 7.36 8.14
N GLY A 577 7.86 6.18 7.52
CA GLY A 577 8.50 4.97 8.00
C GLY A 577 10.04 5.03 7.92
N PRO A 578 10.72 4.06 8.54
CA PRO A 578 12.17 4.05 8.62
C PRO A 578 12.87 3.60 7.33
N CYS A 579 12.16 2.88 6.47
CA CYS A 579 12.68 2.30 5.23
C CYS A 579 11.56 1.89 4.28
N ILE A 580 11.93 1.69 3.01
CA ILE A 580 11.07 1.03 2.02
C ILE A 580 11.06 -0.48 2.32
N CYS A 581 9.88 -1.03 2.55
CA CYS A 581 9.68 -2.45 2.81
C CYS A 581 8.28 -2.92 2.41
N VAL A 582 8.21 -4.06 1.71
CA VAL A 582 6.95 -4.68 1.26
C VAL A 582 6.01 -5.00 2.44
N ARG A 583 6.56 -5.30 3.63
CA ARG A 583 5.76 -5.55 4.84
C ARG A 583 4.89 -4.37 5.24
N TYR A 584 5.33 -3.15 4.95
CA TYR A 584 4.57 -1.95 5.26
C TYR A 584 3.48 -1.74 4.21
N ALA A 585 3.78 -2.03 2.94
CA ALA A 585 2.83 -1.92 1.82
C ALA A 585 1.84 -3.09 1.72
N TYR A 586 2.09 -4.24 2.36
CA TYR A 586 1.24 -5.43 2.24
C TYR A 586 -0.26 -5.17 2.45
N PRO A 587 -0.72 -4.40 3.47
CA PRO A 587 -2.14 -4.10 3.61
C PRO A 587 -2.72 -3.30 2.43
N LEU A 588 -1.92 -2.47 1.76
CA LEU A 588 -2.30 -1.76 0.54
C LEU A 588 -2.39 -2.73 -0.66
N ILE A 589 -1.41 -3.63 -0.80
CA ILE A 589 -1.41 -4.69 -1.83
C ILE A 589 -2.65 -5.58 -1.68
N ALA A 590 -2.93 -6.04 -0.47
CA ALA A 590 -4.10 -6.84 -0.13
C ALA A 590 -5.42 -6.08 -0.37
N SER A 591 -5.39 -4.75 -0.41
CA SER A 591 -6.57 -3.92 -0.68
C SER A 591 -6.81 -3.63 -2.17
N ILE A 592 -5.90 -4.01 -3.09
CA ILE A 592 -6.05 -3.77 -4.54
C ILE A 592 -7.41 -4.20 -5.08
N PRO A 593 -7.89 -5.44 -4.83
CA PRO A 593 -9.17 -5.86 -5.40
C PRO A 593 -10.36 -5.08 -4.82
N ILE A 594 -10.27 -4.67 -3.55
CA ILE A 594 -11.30 -3.86 -2.88
C ILE A 594 -11.33 -2.45 -3.46
N MET A 595 -10.17 -1.84 -3.72
CA MET A 595 -10.09 -0.54 -4.39
C MET A 595 -10.73 -0.59 -5.78
N LEU A 596 -10.41 -1.61 -6.59
CA LEU A 596 -11.00 -1.78 -7.91
C LEU A 596 -12.53 -1.93 -7.83
N ALA A 597 -13.03 -2.71 -6.87
CA ALA A 597 -14.46 -2.90 -6.66
C ALA A 597 -15.20 -1.57 -6.41
N ILE A 598 -14.61 -0.61 -5.68
CA ILE A 598 -15.23 0.71 -5.41
C ILE A 598 -15.60 1.43 -6.71
N ALA A 599 -14.79 1.32 -7.77
CA ALA A 599 -15.07 1.97 -9.05
C ALA A 599 -16.43 1.53 -9.66
N PHE A 600 -16.84 0.29 -9.40
CA PHE A 600 -18.03 -0.35 -9.95
C PHE A 600 -19.29 -0.22 -9.08
N ILE A 601 -19.18 0.26 -7.84
CA ILE A 601 -20.34 0.41 -6.96
C ILE A 601 -21.14 1.67 -7.34
N ASP A 602 -22.47 1.58 -7.53
CA ASP A 602 -23.34 2.73 -7.81
C ASP A 602 -24.12 3.15 -6.54
N LYS A 603 -23.63 4.19 -5.86
CA LYS A 603 -24.41 4.98 -4.92
C LYS A 603 -24.24 6.45 -5.26
N ARG A 604 -25.36 7.12 -5.57
CA ARG A 604 -25.38 8.56 -5.81
C ARG A 604 -25.66 9.28 -4.51
N GLU A 605 -25.03 10.42 -4.36
CA GLU A 605 -25.43 11.43 -3.40
C GLU A 605 -26.70 12.13 -3.90
N ASP A 606 -27.74 12.16 -3.06
CA ASP A 606 -28.86 13.08 -3.24
C ASP A 606 -28.36 14.53 -3.13
N LYS A 607 -29.02 15.49 -3.78
CA LYS A 607 -28.59 16.90 -3.82
C LYS A 607 -28.51 17.60 -2.45
N ASN A 608 -28.86 16.92 -1.35
CA ASN A 608 -28.90 17.44 0.01
C ASN A 608 -27.77 16.87 0.89
N PHE A 609 -26.51 17.03 0.45
CA PHE A 609 -25.30 16.74 1.24
C PHE A 609 -24.52 18.03 1.55
#